data_AF-A0A1G9LYV7-F1
#
_entry.id   AF-A0A1G9LYV7-F1
#
_cell.length_a   1.000
_cell.length_b   1.000
_cell.length_c   1.000
_cell.angle_alpha   90.00
_cell.angle_beta   90.00
_cell.angle_gamma   90.00
#
_symmetry.space_group_name_H-M   'P 1'
#
loop_
_entity.id
_entity.type
_entity.pdbx_description
1 polymer ?
#
loop_
_entity_poly.entity_id
_entity_poly.type
_entity_poly.pdbx_seq_one_letter_code
_entity_poly.pdbx_strand_id
1 'polypeptide(L)'
;MFGVEPEVLRTASKEFGNGSDAVREAAEMISMLQLDAGAFGEVDAAAEFAEALSKFVGTHSQDLRRGSSWFTDAAEGLVSNAEAYQRTDDDHATALKKLLQGFGGGK
;
A
#
# COMPACT_ATOMS: atom_id res chain seq x y z
N MET A 1 -2.88 26.09 -12.53
CA MET A 1 -2.73 24.65 -12.28
C MET A 1 -2.94 24.45 -10.78
N PHE A 2 -4.19 24.25 -10.37
CA PHE A 2 -4.53 23.92 -8.98
C PHE A 2 -4.84 22.43 -8.98
N GLY A 3 -3.97 21.62 -8.37
CA GLY A 3 -4.11 20.17 -8.33
C GLY A 3 -2.73 19.52 -8.32
N VAL A 4 -2.53 18.57 -7.41
CA VAL A 4 -1.30 17.77 -7.35
C VAL A 4 -1.09 17.11 -8.72
N GLU A 5 0.13 17.15 -9.24
CA GLU A 5 0.46 16.51 -10.52
C GLU A 5 0.15 14.99 -10.45
N PRO A 6 -0.62 14.43 -11.40
CA PRO A 6 -0.96 13.00 -11.41
C PRO A 6 0.26 12.08 -11.30
N GLU A 7 1.41 12.47 -11.87
CA GLU A 7 2.65 11.70 -11.79
C GLU A 7 3.26 11.64 -10.39
N VAL A 8 3.08 12.69 -9.58
CA VAL A 8 3.51 12.68 -8.17
C VAL A 8 2.69 11.66 -7.39
N LEU A 9 1.38 11.60 -7.64
CA LEU A 9 0.48 10.62 -7.01
C LEU A 9 0.80 9.19 -7.46
N ARG A 10 1.08 8.97 -8.74
CA ARG A 10 1.53 7.67 -9.27
C ARG A 10 2.86 7.23 -8.69
N THR A 11 3.80 8.15 -8.53
CA THR A 11 5.09 7.87 -7.92
C THR A 11 4.92 7.50 -6.44
N ALA A 12 4.14 8.27 -5.69
CA ALA A 12 3.82 7.94 -4.31
C ALA A 12 3.13 6.57 -4.20
N SER A 13 2.17 6.26 -5.08
CA SER A 13 1.50 4.95 -5.11
C SER A 13 2.49 3.79 -5.24
N LYS A 14 3.51 3.91 -6.10
CA LYS A 14 4.56 2.88 -6.23
C LYS A 14 5.33 2.68 -4.92
N GLU A 15 5.68 3.76 -4.21
CA GLU A 15 6.36 3.65 -2.92
C GLU A 15 5.48 2.99 -1.85
N PHE A 16 4.18 3.28 -1.83
CA PHE A 16 3.23 2.58 -0.96
C PHE A 16 3.11 1.10 -1.32
N GLY A 17 3.12 0.75 -2.62
CA GLY A 17 3.15 -0.64 -3.09
C GLY A 17 4.40 -1.39 -2.62
N ASN A 18 5.58 -0.79 -2.79
CA ASN A 18 6.85 -1.35 -2.30
C ASN A 18 6.81 -1.56 -0.78
N GLY A 19 6.26 -0.60 -0.04
CA GLY A 19 6.07 -0.70 1.41
C GLY A 19 5.11 -1.83 1.80
N SER A 20 4.00 -1.99 1.05
CA SER A 20 3.06 -3.09 1.25
C SER A 20 3.74 -4.46 1.08
N ASP A 21 4.52 -4.63 0.01
CA ASP A 21 5.25 -5.87 -0.24
C ASP A 21 6.28 -6.17 0.85
N ALA A 22 7.05 -5.17 1.28
CA ALA A 22 8.02 -5.33 2.37
C ALA A 22 7.35 -5.73 3.70
N VAL A 23 6.20 -5.13 4.03
CA VAL A 23 5.46 -5.46 5.25
C VAL A 23 4.85 -6.86 5.17
N ARG A 24 4.36 -7.27 3.99
CA ARG A 24 3.85 -8.63 3.74
C ARG A 24 4.96 -9.66 3.89
N GLU A 25 6.12 -9.43 3.30
CA GLU A 25 7.29 -10.30 3.43
C GLU A 25 7.74 -10.41 4.89
N ALA A 26 7.78 -9.29 5.63
CA ALA A 26 8.07 -9.30 7.06
C ALA A 26 7.05 -10.15 7.86
N ALA A 27 5.77 -10.09 7.49
CA ALA A 27 4.74 -10.92 8.10
C ALA A 27 4.98 -12.42 7.85
N GLU A 28 5.38 -12.78 6.63
CA GLU A 28 5.73 -14.15 6.25
C GLU A 28 6.95 -14.62 7.04
N MET A 29 8.03 -13.84 7.07
CA MET A 29 9.25 -14.15 7.83
C MET A 29 8.97 -14.37 9.31
N ILE A 30 8.22 -13.46 9.93
CA ILE A 30 7.86 -13.60 11.34
C ILE A 30 7.01 -14.84 11.55
N SER A 31 6.02 -15.11 10.69
CA SER A 31 5.15 -16.29 10.85
C SER A 31 5.88 -17.64 10.78
N MET A 32 7.07 -17.67 10.18
CA MET A 32 7.93 -18.85 10.12
C MET A 32 8.75 -19.08 11.41
N LEU A 33 8.80 -18.10 12.31
CA LEU A 33 9.47 -18.26 13.60
C LEU A 33 8.68 -19.24 14.47
N GLN A 34 9.18 -20.47 14.51
CA GLN A 34 8.70 -21.52 15.40
C GLN A 34 9.84 -21.95 16.31
N LEU A 35 9.53 -22.12 17.59
CA LEU A 35 10.44 -22.72 18.55
C LEU A 35 9.80 -23.99 19.08
N ASP A 36 10.52 -25.09 18.93
CA ASP A 36 10.16 -26.37 19.52
C ASP A 36 10.59 -26.36 20.98
N ALA A 37 9.66 -26.61 21.90
CA ALA A 37 9.95 -26.72 23.32
C ALA A 37 10.99 -27.84 23.59
N GLY A 38 11.00 -28.90 22.77
CA GLY A 38 11.99 -29.97 22.84
C GLY A 38 13.42 -29.52 22.53
N ALA A 39 13.59 -28.39 21.83
CA ALA A 39 14.91 -27.82 21.57
C ALA A 39 15.57 -27.22 22.83
N PHE A 40 14.80 -26.95 23.88
CA PHE A 40 15.31 -26.41 25.14
C PHE A 40 15.69 -27.46 26.19
N GLY A 41 15.42 -28.75 25.95
CA GLY A 41 15.67 -29.81 26.93
C GLY A 41 14.73 -29.78 28.14
N GLU A 42 15.18 -30.24 29.32
CA GLU A 42 14.39 -30.26 30.58
C GLU A 42 14.32 -28.89 31.26
N VAL A 43 14.03 -27.83 30.49
CA VAL A 43 13.76 -26.51 31.07
C VAL A 43 12.27 -26.43 31.40
N ASP A 44 11.94 -26.28 32.68
CA ASP A 44 10.55 -26.26 33.18
C ASP A 44 9.65 -25.24 32.44
N ALA A 45 10.22 -24.12 31.99
CA ALA A 45 9.51 -23.04 31.30
C ALA A 45 9.55 -23.14 29.75
N ALA A 46 10.16 -24.18 29.17
CA ALA A 46 10.34 -24.29 27.72
C ALA A 46 9.01 -24.32 26.95
N ALA A 47 8.02 -25.05 27.48
CA ALA A 47 6.70 -25.14 26.88
C ALA A 47 5.97 -23.80 26.91
N GLU A 48 6.00 -23.11 28.07
CA GLU A 48 5.38 -21.80 28.24
C GLU A 48 6.02 -20.75 27.32
N PHE A 49 7.36 -20.75 27.20
CA PHE A 49 8.06 -19.86 26.30
C PHE A 49 7.74 -20.13 24.82
N ALA A 50 7.72 -21.41 24.40
CA ALA A 50 7.37 -21.79 23.04
C ALA A 50 5.93 -21.38 22.68
N GLU A 51 4.99 -21.56 23.61
CA GLU A 51 3.60 -21.11 23.43
C GLU A 51 3.49 -19.58 23.35
N ALA A 52 4.17 -18.87 24.27
CA ALA A 52 4.18 -17.40 24.28
C ALA A 52 4.75 -16.84 22.97
N LEU A 53 5.84 -17.43 22.46
CA LEU A 53 6.39 -17.02 21.17
C LEU A 53 5.44 -17.33 20.02
N SER A 54 4.83 -18.51 19.98
CA SER A 54 3.85 -18.88 18.96
C SER A 54 2.71 -17.87 18.89
N LYS A 55 2.18 -17.46 20.05
CA LYS A 55 1.13 -16.44 20.16
C LYS A 55 1.62 -15.06 19.71
N PHE A 56 2.82 -14.66 20.12
CA PHE A 56 3.43 -13.39 19.73
C PHE A 56 3.59 -13.31 18.20
N VAL A 57 4.23 -14.31 17.61
CA VAL A 57 4.48 -14.43 16.17
C VAL A 57 3.16 -14.45 15.39
N GLY A 58 2.18 -15.24 15.84
CA GLY A 58 0.86 -15.31 15.20
C GLY A 58 0.13 -13.97 15.19
N THR A 59 0.14 -13.26 16.33
CA THR A 59 -0.51 -11.95 16.46
C THR A 59 0.17 -10.91 15.58
N HIS A 60 1.50 -10.78 15.67
CA HIS A 60 2.23 -9.76 14.95
C HIS A 60 2.29 -10.01 13.43
N SER A 61 2.39 -11.27 12.99
CA SER A 61 2.29 -11.57 11.56
C SER A 61 0.90 -11.21 11.01
N GLN A 62 -0.17 -11.41 11.77
CA GLN A 62 -1.51 -10.99 11.36
C GLN A 62 -1.64 -9.46 11.29
N ASP A 63 -1.10 -8.73 12.26
CA ASP A 63 -1.12 -7.28 12.25
C ASP A 63 -0.30 -6.69 11.09
N LEU A 64 0.86 -7.29 10.77
CA LEU A 64 1.63 -6.90 9.59
C LEU A 64 0.86 -7.17 8.29
N ARG A 65 0.17 -8.32 8.15
CA ARG A 65 -0.69 -8.59 6.99
C ARG A 65 -1.80 -7.55 6.84
N ARG A 66 -2.42 -7.13 7.95
CA ARG A 66 -3.41 -6.03 7.94
C ARG A 66 -2.77 -4.71 7.54
N GLY A 67 -1.58 -4.40 8.07
CA GLY A 67 -0.82 -3.21 7.71
C GLY A 67 -0.50 -3.15 6.22
N SER A 68 -0.04 -4.25 5.63
CA SER A 68 0.18 -4.36 4.18
C SER A 68 -1.09 -4.06 3.39
N SER A 69 -2.25 -4.59 3.80
CA SER A 69 -3.53 -4.24 3.17
C SER A 69 -3.80 -2.74 3.18
N TRP A 70 -3.52 -2.04 4.28
CA TRP A 70 -3.71 -0.59 4.36
C TRP A 70 -2.77 0.18 3.42
N PHE A 71 -1.52 -0.28 3.26
CA PHE A 71 -0.59 0.30 2.29
C PHE A 71 -1.11 0.10 0.85
N THR A 72 -1.65 -1.07 0.54
CA THR A 72 -2.26 -1.35 -0.77
C THR A 72 -3.46 -0.44 -1.03
N ASP A 73 -4.39 -0.32 -0.08
CA ASP A 73 -5.57 0.53 -0.21
C ASP A 73 -5.18 2.01 -0.42
N ALA A 74 -4.14 2.47 0.28
CA ALA A 74 -3.60 3.81 0.09
C ALA A 74 -2.97 4.00 -1.31
N ALA A 75 -2.21 3.01 -1.79
CA ALA A 75 -1.63 3.02 -3.13
C ALA A 75 -2.70 3.10 -4.21
N GLU A 76 -3.78 2.32 -4.08
CA GLU A 76 -4.93 2.34 -4.98
C GLU A 76 -5.66 3.68 -4.96
N GLY A 77 -5.88 4.24 -3.77
CA GLY A 77 -6.48 5.57 -3.61
C GLY A 77 -5.68 6.68 -4.30
N LEU A 78 -4.35 6.61 -4.25
CA LEU A 78 -3.46 7.53 -4.96
C LEU A 78 -3.58 7.42 -6.49
N VAL A 79 -3.67 6.20 -7.04
CA VAL A 79 -3.89 5.99 -8.49
C VAL A 79 -5.26 6.53 -8.90
N SER A 80 -6.30 6.20 -8.15
CA SER A 80 -7.66 6.67 -8.42
C SER A 80 -7.73 8.20 -8.45
N ASN A 81 -7.07 8.88 -7.50
CA ASN A 81 -6.97 10.33 -7.48
C ASN A 81 -6.18 10.88 -8.68
N ALA A 82 -5.06 10.25 -9.04
CA ALA A 82 -4.28 10.65 -10.22
C ALA A 82 -5.10 10.60 -11.50
N GLU A 83 -5.90 9.55 -11.68
CA GLU A 83 -6.80 9.41 -12.83
C GLU A 83 -7.93 10.45 -12.82
N ALA A 84 -8.47 10.78 -11.65
CA ALA A 84 -9.50 11.81 -11.52
C ALA A 84 -8.96 13.21 -11.90
N TYR A 85 -7.75 13.55 -11.45
CA TYR A 85 -7.10 14.80 -11.85
C TYR A 85 -6.81 14.83 -13.34
N GLN A 86 -6.24 13.77 -13.90
CA GLN A 86 -5.93 13.72 -15.33
C GLN A 86 -7.19 13.86 -16.21
N ARG A 87 -8.29 13.16 -15.86
CA ARG A 87 -9.57 13.31 -16.57
C ARG A 87 -10.09 14.74 -16.54
N THR A 88 -9.99 15.40 -15.38
CA THR A 88 -10.42 16.79 -15.22
C THR A 88 -9.60 17.74 -16.10
N ASP A 89 -8.27 17.55 -16.16
CA ASP A 89 -7.38 18.33 -17.02
C ASP A 89 -7.68 18.11 -18.52
N ASP A 90 -7.92 16.87 -18.93
CA ASP A 90 -8.26 16.50 -20.31
C ASP A 90 -9.61 17.12 -20.75
N ASP A 91 -10.61 17.13 -19.85
CA ASP A 91 -11.92 17.73 -20.08
C ASP A 91 -11.81 19.26 -20.24
N HIS A 92 -11.03 19.91 -19.38
CA HIS A 92 -10.78 21.35 -19.47
C HIS A 92 -10.01 21.74 -20.75
N ALA A 93 -8.98 20.97 -21.11
CA ALA A 93 -8.23 21.18 -22.35
C ALA A 93 -9.13 21.04 -23.58
N THR A 94 -10.02 20.04 -23.58
CA THR A 94 -11.00 19.82 -24.64
C THR A 94 -12.01 20.96 -24.73
N ALA A 95 -12.53 21.44 -23.59
CA ALA A 95 -13.45 22.57 -23.53
C ALA A 95 -12.80 23.86 -24.06
N LEU A 96 -11.56 24.15 -23.65
CA LEU A 96 -10.80 25.30 -24.13
C LEU A 96 -10.57 25.23 -25.64
N LYS A 97 -10.19 24.05 -26.17
CA LYS A 97 -9.99 23.83 -27.60
C LYS A 97 -11.28 24.08 -28.39
N LYS A 98 -12.43 23.60 -27.92
CA LYS A 98 -13.74 23.87 -28.53
C LYS A 98 -14.08 25.36 -28.54
N LEU A 99 -13.81 26.06 -27.44
CA LEU A 99 -14.04 27.49 -27.31
C LEU A 99 -13.18 28.27 -28.31
N LEU A 100 -11.87 27.98 -28.38
CA LEU A 100 -10.95 28.61 -29.34
C LEU A 100 -11.34 28.33 -30.80
N GLN A 101 -11.80 27.13 -31.13
CA GLN A 101 -12.31 26.82 -32.47
C GLN A 101 -13.60 27.59 -32.80
N GLY A 102 -14.49 27.77 -31.82
CA GLY A 102 -15.72 28.56 -31.97
C GLY A 102 -15.47 30.05 -32.20
N PHE A 103 -14.42 30.62 -31.61
CA PHE A 103 -14.01 32.01 -31.85
C PHE A 103 -13.13 32.20 -33.09
N GLY A 104 -12.43 31.17 -33.55
CA GLY A 104 -11.52 31.22 -34.71
C GLY A 104 -12.17 30.92 -36.07
N GLY A 105 -13.38 30.34 -36.10
CA GLY A 105 -14.08 29.94 -37.33
C GLY A 105 -14.93 31.03 -38.02
N GLY A 106 -14.85 32.28 -37.57
CA GLY A 106 -15.61 33.40 -38.12
C GLY A 106 -14.84 34.21 -39.16
N LYS A 107 -14.59 33.64 -40.35
CA LYS A 107 -14.46 34.33 -41.65
C LYS A 107 -14.28 33.33 -42.78
#